data_AF-A0A7C4ECT3-F1
#
_entry.id   AF-A0A7C4ECT3-F1
#
_cell.length_a   1.000
_cell.length_b   1.000
_cell.length_c   1.000
_cell.angle_alpha   90.00
_cell.angle_beta   90.00
_cell.angle_gamma   90.00
#
_symmetry.space_group_name_H-M   'P 1'
#
loop_
_entity.id
_entity.type
_entity.pdbx_description
1 polymer ?
#
loop_
_entity_poly.entity_id
_entity_poly.type
_entity_poly.pdbx_seq_one_letter_code
_entity_poly.pdbx_strand_id
1 'polypeptide(L)'
;MNKTTRTVFVLCFFLLTLSAQKRRIIDTRQQQGRKPDLITIKQGDQWISSDTLLFFGRYNKSMYLAAMDSIGIQFSNRKYNIMSNAIILEPNKDNGRYSSAYLGVHGKGTILYYNGHLRGDNDYTKTSVSVTDSGKFIIGKDANIDLVFPTYNNYTRQIWVNGDGTGVFEIEKGFIADRTDSGRTDEACGSLRFSNAILITHDSISLPAYFRPENRDKRSIKINSHLVFENQHGSKWIITTTDQNFIGGLYLLKSGTVETITNLTISGRITRWDSGGFDPYTNWGGISLQDSMLTLIKTGQGKLIITGDQLYAPKSTIIIEEGELVWHTDPFRENIGSFGEKSKTIRNGRHLSVEITKGKLTVLCKQARIMNLKMKKESVLNINTTSVLSGDTLMCNGTLAMISIPETSPIQLLQFKTILGRFENIRMAAPEKGKQWDTSRLYSDGIIQYIKK
;
A
#
# COMPACT_ATOMS: atom_id res chain seq x y z
N MET A 1 81.70 2.21 -33.81
CA MET A 1 80.84 3.40 -34.04
C MET A 1 79.40 2.93 -34.09
N ASN A 2 78.65 3.13 -33.00
CA ASN A 2 77.27 2.68 -32.81
C ASN A 2 76.29 3.79 -33.24
N LYS A 3 75.22 3.43 -33.96
CA LYS A 3 74.02 4.26 -34.14
C LYS A 3 72.89 3.65 -33.33
N THR A 4 72.44 4.38 -32.32
CA THR A 4 71.25 4.07 -31.51
C THR A 4 70.21 5.15 -31.80
N THR A 5 69.12 4.80 -32.47
CA THR A 5 67.99 5.71 -32.70
C THR A 5 66.85 5.31 -31.78
N ARG A 6 66.44 6.26 -30.92
CA ARG A 6 65.42 6.12 -29.89
C ARG A 6 64.03 6.00 -30.49
N THR A 7 63.31 4.95 -30.09
CA THR A 7 61.85 4.81 -30.23
C THR A 7 61.15 5.82 -29.33
N VAL A 8 60.36 6.72 -29.91
CA VAL A 8 59.49 7.63 -29.18
C VAL A 8 58.16 6.92 -28.90
N PHE A 9 57.85 6.73 -27.62
CA PHE A 9 56.53 6.32 -27.15
C PHE A 9 55.51 7.42 -27.45
N VAL A 10 54.52 7.13 -28.29
CA VAL A 10 53.31 7.95 -28.42
C VAL A 10 52.42 7.61 -27.22
N LEU A 11 52.38 8.54 -26.27
CA LEU A 11 51.51 8.51 -25.10
C LEU A 11 50.06 8.74 -25.57
N CYS A 12 49.20 7.72 -25.47
CA CYS A 12 47.75 7.86 -25.64
C CYS A 12 47.19 8.81 -24.56
N PHE A 13 46.98 10.07 -24.92
CA PHE A 13 46.11 10.98 -24.18
C PHE A 13 44.66 10.55 -24.40
N PHE A 14 44.12 9.71 -23.52
CA PHE A 14 42.68 9.66 -23.30
C PHE A 14 42.29 10.98 -22.62
N LEU A 15 41.80 11.93 -23.41
CA LEU A 15 41.04 13.06 -22.89
C LEU A 15 39.78 12.51 -22.20
N LEU A 16 39.85 12.39 -20.88
CA LEU A 16 38.69 12.42 -20.00
C LEU A 16 38.04 13.80 -20.14
N THR A 17 37.19 13.98 -21.15
CA THR A 17 36.19 15.04 -21.12
C THR A 17 35.19 14.70 -20.03
N LEU A 18 35.50 15.11 -18.80
CA LEU A 18 34.50 15.34 -17.76
C LEU A 18 33.53 16.40 -18.31
N SER A 19 32.51 15.97 -19.06
CA SER A 19 31.41 16.86 -19.40
C SER A 19 30.76 17.25 -18.07
N ALA A 20 30.91 18.50 -17.66
CA ALA A 20 30.19 19.02 -16.52
C ALA A 20 28.69 18.74 -16.77
N GLN A 21 28.10 17.83 -15.99
CA GLN A 21 26.66 17.56 -16.08
C GLN A 21 25.93 18.88 -15.86
N LYS A 22 25.22 19.35 -16.89
CA LYS A 22 24.39 20.53 -16.78
C LYS A 22 23.30 20.25 -15.75
N ARG A 23 23.10 21.19 -14.83
CA ARG A 23 22.04 21.16 -13.81
C ARG A 23 20.93 22.08 -14.27
N ARG A 24 19.70 21.58 -14.32
CA ARG A 24 18.51 22.40 -14.56
C ARG A 24 17.78 22.63 -13.25
N ILE A 25 17.64 23.89 -12.88
CA ILE A 25 16.94 24.33 -11.67
C ILE A 25 15.45 24.52 -11.99
N ILE A 26 14.58 24.01 -11.13
CA ILE A 26 13.12 24.15 -11.17
C ILE A 26 12.67 24.72 -9.82
N ASP A 27 12.29 25.98 -9.78
CA ASP A 27 11.82 26.67 -8.58
C ASP A 27 10.31 26.49 -8.41
N THR A 28 9.89 25.68 -7.43
CA THR A 28 8.47 25.39 -7.17
C THR A 28 7.84 26.30 -6.13
N ARG A 29 8.55 27.35 -5.68
CA ARG A 29 8.04 28.27 -4.65
C ARG A 29 6.93 29.16 -5.19
N GLN A 30 5.91 29.35 -4.36
CA GLN A 30 5.00 30.48 -4.48
C GLN A 30 5.45 31.57 -3.51
N GLN A 31 6.14 32.61 -4.01
CA GLN A 31 6.48 33.82 -3.25
C GLN A 31 5.62 34.99 -3.72
N GLN A 32 5.38 36.01 -2.88
CA GLN A 32 4.67 37.22 -3.31
C GLN A 32 5.35 37.79 -4.57
N GLY A 33 4.60 37.83 -5.68
CA GLY A 33 5.07 38.35 -6.96
C GLY A 33 5.83 37.36 -7.88
N ARG A 34 6.17 36.14 -7.45
CA ARG A 34 6.84 35.13 -8.30
C ARG A 34 6.00 33.87 -8.46
N LYS A 35 5.71 33.51 -9.72
CA LYS A 35 5.04 32.24 -10.05
C LYS A 35 6.06 31.09 -9.97
N PRO A 36 5.64 29.92 -9.46
CA PRO A 36 6.43 28.70 -9.54
C PRO A 36 6.73 28.33 -11.00
N ASP A 37 7.86 27.69 -11.22
CA ASP A 37 8.26 27.17 -12.52
C ASP A 37 7.34 26.03 -12.94
N LEU A 38 6.93 26.08 -14.21
CA LEU A 38 6.10 25.09 -14.86
C LEU A 38 6.72 24.76 -16.22
N ILE A 39 7.10 23.49 -16.40
CA ILE A 39 7.55 22.93 -17.67
C ILE A 39 6.42 22.05 -18.18
N THR A 40 5.84 22.38 -19.32
CA THR A 40 4.79 21.56 -19.94
C THR A 40 5.31 20.92 -21.21
N ILE A 41 5.14 19.61 -21.33
CA ILE A 41 5.41 18.80 -22.52
C ILE A 41 4.07 18.47 -23.15
N LYS A 42 3.72 19.17 -24.24
CA LYS A 42 2.42 19.10 -24.92
C LYS A 42 2.47 18.21 -26.16
N GLN A 43 1.32 17.98 -26.78
CA GLN A 43 1.22 17.21 -28.01
C GLN A 43 2.15 17.79 -29.09
N GLY A 44 2.96 16.92 -29.70
CA GLY A 44 4.02 17.30 -30.63
C GLY A 44 5.40 17.27 -29.98
N ASP A 45 5.52 17.68 -28.71
CA ASP A 45 6.79 17.75 -28.00
C ASP A 45 7.39 16.37 -27.72
N GLN A 46 8.70 16.36 -27.45
CA GLN A 46 9.44 15.22 -26.93
C GLN A 46 10.23 15.65 -25.69
N TRP A 47 10.28 14.79 -24.68
CA TRP A 47 11.18 14.97 -23.55
C TRP A 47 12.59 14.55 -23.96
N ILE A 48 13.51 15.51 -24.05
CA ILE A 48 14.92 15.30 -24.39
C ILE A 48 15.75 16.07 -23.37
N SER A 49 15.91 15.51 -22.17
CA SER A 49 16.80 16.09 -21.16
C SER A 49 17.72 15.01 -20.64
N SER A 50 19.03 15.24 -20.68
CA SER A 50 20.05 14.45 -19.97
C SER A 50 20.45 15.05 -18.63
N ASP A 51 19.94 16.24 -18.31
CA ASP A 51 20.41 17.06 -17.19
C ASP A 51 19.91 16.56 -15.84
N THR A 52 20.67 16.80 -14.78
CA THR A 52 20.17 16.62 -13.41
C THR A 52 19.13 17.69 -13.10
N LEU A 53 17.97 17.28 -12.58
CA LEU A 53 16.87 18.17 -12.21
C LEU A 53 16.96 18.50 -10.73
N LEU A 54 17.11 19.79 -10.42
CA LEU A 54 17.12 20.31 -9.05
C LEU A 54 15.81 21.02 -8.76
N PHE A 55 15.03 20.52 -7.81
CA PHE A 55 13.79 21.17 -7.39
C PHE A 55 14.03 22.03 -6.14
N PHE A 56 13.59 23.28 -6.17
CA PHE A 56 13.72 24.20 -5.05
C PHE A 56 12.36 24.61 -4.46
N GLY A 57 12.35 24.63 -3.13
CA GLY A 57 11.36 25.28 -2.29
C GLY A 57 10.00 24.60 -2.14
N ARG A 58 9.10 25.28 -1.41
CA ARG A 58 7.85 24.71 -0.91
C ARG A 58 6.65 25.28 -1.64
N TYR A 59 5.78 24.38 -2.10
CA TYR A 59 4.38 24.71 -2.24
C TYR A 59 3.67 24.45 -0.90
N ASN A 60 3.27 25.52 -0.20
CA ASN A 60 2.72 25.44 1.16
C ASN A 60 1.32 24.82 1.25
N LYS A 61 0.64 24.63 0.12
CA LYS A 61 -0.75 24.16 0.10
C LYS A 61 -0.84 22.62 0.12
N SER A 62 -2.05 22.09 0.34
CA SER A 62 -2.35 20.65 0.42
C SER A 62 -1.72 19.85 -0.73
N MET A 63 -1.27 18.63 -0.41
CA MET A 63 -0.52 17.68 -1.27
C MET A 63 -1.36 17.07 -2.40
N TYR A 64 -2.60 17.50 -2.56
CA TYR A 64 -3.61 16.90 -3.44
C TYR A 64 -4.45 17.94 -4.19
N LEU A 65 -3.93 19.15 -4.40
CA LEU A 65 -4.70 20.23 -5.03
C LEU A 65 -4.48 20.27 -6.54
N ALA A 66 -5.51 20.68 -7.28
CA ALA A 66 -5.45 21.04 -8.71
C ALA A 66 -4.32 22.06 -9.03
N ALA A 67 -3.86 22.80 -8.03
CA ALA A 67 -2.69 23.66 -8.18
C ALA A 67 -1.40 22.90 -8.51
N MET A 68 -1.33 21.59 -8.28
CA MET A 68 -0.21 20.75 -8.72
C MET A 68 -0.04 20.75 -10.23
N ASP A 69 -1.12 20.91 -10.99
CA ASP A 69 -1.06 20.94 -12.46
C ASP A 69 -0.48 22.27 -12.98
N SER A 70 -0.21 23.22 -12.08
CA SER A 70 0.37 24.54 -12.39
C SER A 70 1.84 24.70 -11.99
N ILE A 71 2.50 23.63 -11.52
CA ILE A 71 3.90 23.65 -11.05
C ILE A 71 4.68 22.42 -11.52
N GLY A 72 6.01 22.48 -11.53
CA GLY A 72 6.86 21.30 -11.80
C GLY A 72 6.88 20.92 -13.28
N ILE A 73 6.91 19.61 -13.58
CA ILE A 73 6.97 19.09 -14.95
C ILE A 73 5.69 18.33 -15.27
N GLN A 74 5.01 18.76 -16.33
CA GLN A 74 3.69 18.26 -16.71
C GLN A 74 3.74 17.65 -18.12
N PHE A 75 3.36 16.38 -18.24
CA PHE A 75 3.32 15.63 -19.49
C PHE A 75 1.87 15.47 -19.95
N SER A 76 1.56 15.91 -21.16
CA SER A 76 0.21 15.82 -21.76
C SER A 76 0.27 15.56 -23.27
N ASN A 77 1.33 14.88 -23.72
CA ASN A 77 1.70 14.79 -25.14
C ASN A 77 1.16 13.56 -25.89
N ARG A 78 0.44 12.66 -25.20
CA ARG A 78 -0.07 11.39 -25.74
C ARG A 78 1.02 10.49 -26.32
N LYS A 79 2.22 10.56 -25.74
CA LYS A 79 3.38 9.74 -26.13
C LYS A 79 3.93 8.99 -24.93
N TYR A 80 4.76 8.01 -25.24
CA TYR A 80 5.65 7.37 -24.27
C TYR A 80 6.90 8.25 -24.07
N ASN A 81 7.15 8.66 -22.83
CA ASN A 81 8.28 9.50 -22.43
C ASN A 81 9.17 8.70 -21.49
N ILE A 82 10.49 8.77 -21.69
CA ILE A 82 11.47 8.13 -20.79
C ILE A 82 12.21 9.24 -20.04
N MET A 83 12.22 9.18 -18.72
CA MET A 83 12.99 10.09 -17.88
C MET A 83 14.01 9.29 -17.08
N SER A 84 15.29 9.43 -17.45
CA SER A 84 16.43 8.85 -16.73
C SER A 84 17.19 9.88 -15.90
N ASN A 85 16.70 11.12 -15.85
CA ASN A 85 17.31 12.22 -15.11
C ASN A 85 17.36 11.89 -13.62
N ALA A 86 18.47 12.26 -12.96
CA ALA A 86 18.49 12.33 -11.50
C ALA A 86 17.63 13.52 -11.04
N ILE A 87 16.76 13.29 -10.07
CA ILE A 87 15.96 14.30 -9.38
C ILE A 87 16.52 14.44 -7.97
N ILE A 88 17.14 15.58 -7.69
CA ILE A 88 17.73 15.87 -6.37
C ILE A 88 16.92 16.98 -5.71
N LEU A 89 16.53 16.73 -4.46
CA LEU A 89 15.73 17.64 -3.65
C LEU A 89 16.66 18.31 -2.65
N GLU A 90 17.36 19.36 -3.11
CA GLU A 90 18.35 20.05 -2.29
C GLU A 90 17.67 20.84 -1.15
N PRO A 91 18.23 20.83 0.06
CA PRO A 91 17.79 21.72 1.12
C PRO A 91 18.13 23.17 0.76
N ASN A 92 17.14 24.06 0.84
CA ASN A 92 17.38 25.49 0.66
C ASN A 92 18.14 26.03 1.89
N LYS A 93 19.29 26.68 1.69
CA LYS A 93 20.11 27.25 2.78
C LYS A 93 19.45 28.45 3.48
N ASP A 94 18.60 29.20 2.77
CA ASP A 94 18.05 30.47 3.27
C ASP A 94 16.77 30.28 4.10
N ASN A 95 15.91 29.33 3.71
CA ASN A 95 14.64 29.01 4.41
C ASN A 95 14.52 27.51 4.78
N GLY A 96 15.64 26.79 4.70
CA GLY A 96 16.02 25.68 5.57
C GLY A 96 15.48 24.28 5.30
N ARG A 97 14.24 24.06 4.84
CA ARG A 97 13.63 22.73 5.14
C ARG A 97 12.78 22.06 4.06
N TYR A 98 12.60 22.65 2.88
CA TYR A 98 11.53 22.20 1.99
C TYR A 98 11.93 22.24 0.51
N SER A 99 11.95 21.08 -0.15
CA SER A 99 11.90 20.94 -1.60
C SER A 99 11.06 19.73 -2.00
N SER A 100 10.26 19.88 -3.04
CA SER A 100 9.35 18.84 -3.52
C SER A 100 9.40 18.75 -5.04
N ALA A 101 9.68 17.56 -5.57
CA ALA A 101 9.44 17.31 -6.98
C ALA A 101 7.94 17.15 -7.24
N TYR A 102 7.50 17.73 -8.35
CA TYR A 102 6.14 17.62 -8.87
C TYR A 102 6.21 17.15 -10.33
N LEU A 103 5.68 15.96 -10.58
CA LEU A 103 5.57 15.37 -11.91
C LEU A 103 4.10 15.09 -12.20
N GLY A 104 3.56 15.53 -13.32
CA GLY A 104 2.20 15.17 -13.74
C GLY A 104 2.16 14.48 -15.09
N VAL A 105 1.27 13.51 -15.23
CA VAL A 105 1.06 12.73 -16.45
C VAL A 105 -0.43 12.69 -16.75
N HIS A 106 -0.81 13.35 -17.83
CA HIS A 106 -2.20 13.64 -18.15
C HIS A 106 -2.56 13.16 -19.55
N GLY A 107 -3.77 12.66 -19.68
CA GLY A 107 -4.36 12.34 -20.98
C GLY A 107 -4.02 10.94 -21.47
N LYS A 108 -5.03 10.30 -22.07
CA LYS A 108 -4.93 8.97 -22.66
C LYS A 108 -3.76 8.88 -23.65
N GLY A 109 -2.93 7.86 -23.48
CA GLY A 109 -1.75 7.60 -24.30
C GLY A 109 -0.49 8.35 -23.85
N THR A 110 -0.58 9.25 -22.86
CA THR A 110 0.60 9.84 -22.24
C THR A 110 1.13 8.88 -21.18
N ILE A 111 2.37 8.42 -21.38
CA ILE A 111 3.08 7.55 -20.44
C ILE A 111 4.38 8.25 -20.06
N LEU A 112 4.71 8.30 -18.78
CA LEU A 112 6.03 8.65 -18.28
C LEU A 112 6.65 7.43 -17.62
N TYR A 113 7.70 6.88 -18.22
CA TYR A 113 8.52 5.82 -17.68
C TYR A 113 9.75 6.43 -17.01
N TYR A 114 9.79 6.39 -15.69
CA TYR A 114 10.86 6.95 -14.89
C TYR A 114 11.89 5.85 -14.55
N ASN A 115 13.13 6.03 -15.03
CA ASN A 115 14.26 5.14 -14.77
C ASN A 115 15.46 5.90 -14.18
N GLY A 116 15.19 7.03 -13.52
CA GLY A 116 16.19 7.91 -12.93
C GLY A 116 16.47 7.61 -11.46
N HIS A 117 17.27 8.48 -10.84
CA HIS A 117 17.53 8.46 -9.39
C HIS A 117 16.82 9.64 -8.72
N LEU A 118 15.81 9.36 -7.90
CA LEU A 118 15.11 10.34 -7.08
C LEU A 118 15.67 10.27 -5.66
N ARG A 119 16.26 11.37 -5.17
CA ARG A 119 16.82 11.44 -3.82
C ARG A 119 16.27 12.62 -3.03
N GLY A 120 15.71 12.33 -1.85
CA GLY A 120 14.96 13.26 -0.99
C GLY A 120 15.54 13.51 0.39
N ASP A 121 16.79 13.98 0.48
CA ASP A 121 17.53 14.12 1.75
C ASP A 121 17.26 15.44 2.51
N ASN A 122 16.02 15.94 2.53
CA ASN A 122 15.71 17.16 3.27
C ASN A 122 14.60 16.96 4.31
N ASP A 123 14.57 17.88 5.29
CA ASP A 123 13.74 17.81 6.50
C ASP A 123 12.22 17.77 6.24
N TYR A 124 11.73 18.17 5.07
CA TYR A 124 10.31 18.17 4.72
C TYR A 124 10.06 18.10 3.20
N THR A 125 10.49 17.00 2.60
CA THR A 125 10.16 16.67 1.21
C THR A 125 8.75 16.13 1.06
N LYS A 126 8.02 16.59 0.04
CA LYS A 126 6.71 16.04 -0.37
C LYS A 126 6.74 15.76 -1.87
N THR A 127 7.50 14.76 -2.29
CA THR A 127 7.52 14.31 -3.69
C THR A 127 6.11 13.92 -4.10
N SER A 128 5.63 14.51 -5.19
CA SER A 128 4.25 14.34 -5.60
C SER A 128 4.14 14.02 -7.09
N VAL A 129 3.20 13.14 -7.42
CA VAL A 129 2.86 12.73 -8.78
C VAL A 129 1.37 12.97 -9.03
N SER A 130 1.03 13.61 -10.14
CA SER A 130 -0.36 13.76 -10.61
C SER A 130 -0.59 12.80 -11.79
N VAL A 131 -1.62 11.95 -11.73
CA VAL A 131 -2.03 11.07 -12.83
C VAL A 131 -3.51 11.24 -13.09
N THR A 132 -3.88 11.92 -14.20
CA THR A 132 -5.28 12.20 -14.55
C THR A 132 -5.56 11.92 -16.01
N ASP A 133 -6.84 11.91 -16.38
CA ASP A 133 -7.32 11.75 -17.76
C ASP A 133 -6.74 10.50 -18.45
N SER A 134 -6.60 9.40 -17.70
CA SER A 134 -5.96 8.14 -18.14
C SER A 134 -4.47 8.24 -18.51
N GLY A 135 -3.75 9.24 -17.98
CA GLY A 135 -2.29 9.28 -18.02
C GLY A 135 -1.66 8.19 -17.15
N LYS A 136 -0.44 7.75 -17.48
CA LYS A 136 0.25 6.65 -16.78
C LYS A 136 1.68 7.03 -16.37
N PHE A 137 1.97 6.99 -15.07
CA PHE A 137 3.32 7.08 -14.53
C PHE A 137 3.83 5.68 -14.19
N ILE A 138 5.02 5.31 -14.67
CA ILE A 138 5.65 4.01 -14.41
C ILE A 138 6.99 4.24 -13.71
N ILE A 139 7.18 3.63 -12.54
CA ILE A 139 8.52 3.47 -11.95
C ILE A 139 9.15 2.26 -12.63
N GLY A 140 10.20 2.48 -13.40
CA GLY A 140 10.98 1.44 -14.06
C GLY A 140 11.81 0.63 -13.09
N LYS A 141 12.12 -0.62 -13.46
CA LYS A 141 12.88 -1.56 -12.63
C LYS A 141 14.28 -1.06 -12.22
N ASP A 142 14.94 -0.24 -13.04
CA ASP A 142 16.28 0.29 -12.75
C ASP A 142 16.23 1.65 -12.07
N ALA A 143 15.03 2.20 -11.81
CA ALA A 143 14.88 3.43 -11.06
C ALA A 143 15.45 3.26 -9.65
N ASN A 144 16.00 4.34 -9.11
CA ASN A 144 16.40 4.43 -7.72
C ASN A 144 15.55 5.49 -7.03
N ILE A 145 14.79 5.11 -6.00
CA ILE A 145 13.96 6.03 -5.24
C ILE A 145 14.42 5.96 -3.79
N ASP A 146 15.17 6.97 -3.39
CA ASP A 146 15.64 7.17 -2.03
C ASP A 146 14.83 8.28 -1.36
N LEU A 147 13.96 7.85 -0.46
CA LEU A 147 13.05 8.68 0.33
C LEU A 147 13.21 8.41 1.82
N VAL A 148 14.33 7.83 2.24
CA VAL A 148 14.64 7.64 3.65
C VAL A 148 15.63 8.72 4.05
N PHE A 149 15.18 9.58 4.95
CA PHE A 149 16.03 10.66 5.42
C PHE A 149 16.86 10.16 6.61
N PRO A 150 18.21 10.14 6.52
CA PRO A 150 19.04 9.53 7.57
C PRO A 150 18.95 10.29 8.89
N THR A 151 18.79 11.62 8.79
CA THR A 151 18.55 12.50 9.92
C THR A 151 17.17 12.24 10.52
N TYR A 152 17.04 12.42 11.84
CA TYR A 152 15.85 12.06 12.64
C TYR A 152 15.58 10.56 12.76
N ASN A 153 16.67 9.81 12.88
CA ASN A 153 16.64 8.35 12.96
C ASN A 153 15.89 7.80 11.75
N ASN A 154 16.40 8.03 10.54
CA ASN A 154 16.01 7.20 9.41
C ASN A 154 14.50 7.37 9.08
N TYR A 155 14.03 8.63 9.02
CA TYR A 155 12.62 8.98 8.82
C TYR A 155 12.15 8.73 7.38
N THR A 156 11.00 8.10 7.25
CA THR A 156 10.43 7.68 5.96
C THR A 156 9.62 8.80 5.31
N ARG A 157 10.06 9.30 4.15
CA ARG A 157 9.30 10.22 3.30
C ARG A 157 8.31 9.46 2.41
N GLN A 158 7.43 10.20 1.77
CA GLN A 158 6.36 9.62 0.97
C GLN A 158 6.32 10.19 -0.45
N ILE A 159 5.89 9.35 -1.39
CA ILE A 159 5.35 9.82 -2.68
C ILE A 159 3.86 10.01 -2.52
N TRP A 160 3.39 11.21 -2.83
CA TRP A 160 1.99 11.59 -2.82
C TRP A 160 1.45 11.52 -4.25
N VAL A 161 0.53 10.60 -4.50
CA VAL A 161 -0.06 10.36 -5.81
C VAL A 161 -1.49 10.89 -5.81
N ASN A 162 -1.74 11.88 -6.65
CA ASN A 162 -3.06 12.46 -6.86
C ASN A 162 -3.62 12.00 -8.21
N GLY A 163 -4.90 11.62 -8.25
CA GLY A 163 -5.58 11.29 -9.50
C GLY A 163 -7.06 11.64 -9.48
N ASP A 164 -7.73 11.26 -10.57
CA ASP A 164 -9.16 11.50 -10.83
C ASP A 164 -9.98 10.20 -10.93
N GLY A 165 -9.38 9.06 -10.57
CA GLY A 165 -9.94 7.72 -10.66
C GLY A 165 -9.64 7.00 -11.97
N THR A 166 -9.01 7.69 -12.94
CA THR A 166 -8.67 7.13 -14.25
C THR A 166 -7.17 7.01 -14.49
N GLY A 167 -6.37 7.87 -13.86
CA GLY A 167 -4.91 7.84 -13.97
C GLY A 167 -4.26 6.66 -13.26
N VAL A 168 -3.13 6.20 -13.83
CA VAL A 168 -2.42 5.00 -13.38
C VAL A 168 -1.02 5.34 -12.89
N PHE A 169 -0.68 4.83 -11.71
CA PHE A 169 0.66 4.77 -11.17
C PHE A 169 1.08 3.29 -11.09
N GLU A 170 2.09 2.90 -11.86
CA GLU A 170 2.53 1.51 -11.96
C GLU A 170 3.96 1.38 -11.46
N ILE A 171 4.23 0.31 -10.72
CA ILE A 171 5.58 -0.06 -10.31
C ILE A 171 5.98 -1.30 -11.10
N GLU A 172 6.92 -1.14 -12.03
CA GLU A 172 7.33 -2.21 -12.93
C GLU A 172 7.91 -3.40 -12.16
N LYS A 173 7.64 -4.61 -12.67
CA LYS A 173 8.24 -5.84 -12.18
C LYS A 173 9.77 -5.73 -12.15
N GLY A 174 10.37 -6.07 -11.02
CA GLY A 174 11.82 -6.05 -10.78
C GLY A 174 12.32 -4.77 -10.12
N PHE A 175 11.48 -3.75 -9.92
CA PHE A 175 11.85 -2.61 -9.09
C PHE A 175 12.12 -3.06 -7.64
N ILE A 176 13.22 -2.59 -7.05
CA ILE A 176 13.59 -2.90 -5.67
C ILE A 176 13.28 -1.69 -4.81
N ALA A 177 12.17 -1.76 -4.07
CA ALA A 177 11.70 -0.68 -3.22
C ALA A 177 12.52 -0.51 -1.94
N ASP A 178 13.07 -1.60 -1.39
CA ASP A 178 13.91 -1.55 -0.19
C ASP A 178 15.32 -2.05 -0.50
N ARG A 179 16.31 -1.16 -0.41
CA ARG A 179 17.74 -1.46 -0.63
C ARG A 179 18.56 -1.29 0.64
N THR A 180 17.89 -1.28 1.79
CA THR A 180 18.52 -0.89 3.06
C THR A 180 19.41 -1.94 3.71
N ASP A 181 19.59 -3.12 3.12
CA ASP A 181 20.18 -4.30 3.80
C ASP A 181 19.56 -4.51 5.19
N SER A 182 18.23 -4.61 5.23
CA SER A 182 17.45 -4.71 6.48
C SER A 182 17.66 -3.51 7.41
N GLY A 183 17.63 -2.28 6.89
CA GLY A 183 17.73 -1.04 7.67
C GLY A 183 19.14 -0.60 8.06
N ARG A 184 20.19 -1.21 7.51
CA ARG A 184 21.61 -0.86 7.75
C ARG A 184 22.09 0.31 6.87
N THR A 185 21.48 0.49 5.71
CA THR A 185 21.65 1.67 4.85
C THR A 185 20.35 2.45 4.77
N ASP A 186 20.41 3.61 4.12
CA ASP A 186 19.34 4.61 4.04
C ASP A 186 18.70 4.68 2.65
N GLU A 187 18.90 3.68 1.78
CA GLU A 187 18.34 3.70 0.42
C GLU A 187 17.03 2.91 0.35
N ALA A 188 15.88 3.58 0.45
CA ALA A 188 14.59 2.94 0.18
C ALA A 188 13.48 3.89 -0.28
N CYS A 189 12.56 3.31 -1.04
CA CYS A 189 11.25 3.86 -1.30
C CYS A 189 10.45 3.82 0.00
N GLY A 190 10.18 5.00 0.54
CA GLY A 190 9.60 5.12 1.87
C GLY A 190 8.14 4.66 1.97
N SER A 191 7.19 5.53 1.67
CA SER A 191 5.76 5.17 1.69
C SER A 191 5.05 5.77 0.48
N LEU A 192 3.93 5.17 0.10
CA LEU A 192 3.12 5.62 -1.01
C LEU A 192 1.74 6.03 -0.51
N ARG A 193 1.24 7.17 -0.98
CA ARG A 193 -0.02 7.75 -0.55
C ARG A 193 -0.84 8.12 -1.77
N PHE A 194 -2.09 7.66 -1.84
CA PHE A 194 -2.94 7.75 -3.02
C PHE A 194 -4.26 8.46 -2.72
N SER A 195 -4.58 9.44 -3.55
CA SER A 195 -5.86 10.15 -3.59
C SER A 195 -6.53 9.93 -4.94
N ASN A 196 -7.54 9.05 -4.97
CA ASN A 196 -8.32 8.72 -6.17
C ASN A 196 -7.45 8.36 -7.40
N ALA A 197 -6.48 7.47 -7.22
CA ALA A 197 -5.61 7.00 -8.30
C ALA A 197 -5.55 5.47 -8.33
N ILE A 198 -5.19 4.91 -9.49
CA ILE A 198 -5.00 3.47 -9.67
C ILE A 198 -3.53 3.13 -9.48
N LEU A 199 -3.21 2.30 -8.49
CA LEU A 199 -1.91 1.68 -8.30
C LEU A 199 -1.89 0.29 -8.95
N ILE A 200 -0.86 -0.01 -9.73
CA ILE A 200 -0.59 -1.35 -10.25
C ILE A 200 0.77 -1.84 -9.73
N THR A 201 0.82 -3.05 -9.17
CA THR A 201 2.06 -3.69 -8.71
C THR A 201 2.18 -5.11 -9.25
N HIS A 202 3.41 -5.55 -9.46
CA HIS A 202 3.70 -6.82 -10.12
C HIS A 202 4.38 -7.86 -9.23
N ASP A 203 5.15 -7.44 -8.21
CA ASP A 203 5.88 -8.33 -7.30
C ASP A 203 5.98 -7.75 -5.87
N SER A 204 6.43 -8.58 -4.91
CA SER A 204 6.57 -8.17 -3.51
C SER A 204 7.74 -7.21 -3.28
N ILE A 205 8.82 -7.33 -4.05
CA ILE A 205 10.05 -6.53 -3.86
C ILE A 205 9.87 -5.07 -4.30
N SER A 206 8.87 -4.82 -5.15
CA SER A 206 8.45 -3.50 -5.61
C SER A 206 7.59 -2.75 -4.58
N LEU A 207 7.11 -3.44 -3.54
CA LEU A 207 6.29 -2.82 -2.51
C LEU A 207 7.17 -2.14 -1.45
N PRO A 208 6.79 -0.95 -0.95
CA PRO A 208 7.51 -0.31 0.13
C PRO A 208 7.67 -1.23 1.35
N ALA A 209 8.91 -1.56 1.70
CA ALA A 209 9.25 -2.53 2.75
C ALA A 209 10.33 -2.04 3.72
N TYR A 210 10.69 -0.75 3.65
CA TYR A 210 11.70 -0.08 4.46
C TYR A 210 11.67 -0.47 5.95
N PHE A 211 12.85 -0.75 6.48
CA PHE A 211 13.11 -1.07 7.87
C PHE A 211 13.86 0.07 8.59
N ARG A 212 13.36 0.47 9.76
CA ARG A 212 13.89 1.56 10.58
C ARG A 212 14.55 1.03 11.86
N PRO A 213 15.83 1.37 12.14
CA PRO A 213 16.47 1.12 13.43
C PRO A 213 15.77 1.86 14.58
N GLU A 214 15.75 1.31 15.79
CA GLU A 214 15.23 2.01 16.96
C GLU A 214 16.24 3.03 17.51
N ASN A 215 15.73 4.15 18.06
CA ASN A 215 16.56 5.25 18.58
C ASN A 215 17.57 4.78 19.64
N ARG A 216 17.15 3.87 20.54
CA ARG A 216 17.95 3.42 21.69
C ARG A 216 18.74 2.13 21.41
N ASP A 217 18.28 1.32 20.47
CA ASP A 217 18.93 0.08 20.07
C ASP A 217 18.94 -0.03 18.56
N LYS A 218 20.06 0.37 17.94
CA LYS A 218 20.25 0.25 16.49
C LYS A 218 20.25 -1.19 15.98
N ARG A 219 20.29 -2.19 16.87
CA ARG A 219 20.13 -3.61 16.51
C ARG A 219 18.67 -4.03 16.43
N SER A 220 17.77 -3.29 17.09
CA SER A 220 16.33 -3.46 16.96
C SER A 220 15.85 -2.73 15.72
N ILE A 221 15.38 -3.48 14.75
CA ILE A 221 14.97 -2.98 13.44
C ILE A 221 13.51 -3.37 13.22
N LYS A 222 12.69 -2.39 12.84
CA LYS A 222 11.25 -2.56 12.69
C LYS A 222 10.81 -1.99 11.34
N ILE A 223 9.87 -2.66 10.67
CA ILE A 223 9.32 -2.18 9.41
C ILE A 223 8.67 -0.80 9.59
N ASN A 224 8.90 0.15 8.69
CA ASN A 224 8.28 1.47 8.68
C ASN A 224 7.85 1.86 7.26
N SER A 225 6.89 1.12 6.71
CA SER A 225 6.40 1.33 5.34
C SER A 225 4.89 1.26 5.27
N HIS A 226 4.31 2.15 4.47
CA HIS A 226 2.87 2.27 4.34
C HIS A 226 2.44 2.48 2.90
N LEU A 227 1.26 1.95 2.60
CA LEU A 227 0.46 2.26 1.43
C LEU A 227 -0.85 2.86 1.94
N VAL A 228 -1.14 4.10 1.59
CA VAL A 228 -2.24 4.86 2.19
C VAL A 228 -3.23 5.29 1.11
N PHE A 229 -4.53 5.05 1.32
CA PHE A 229 -5.62 5.66 0.57
C PHE A 229 -6.19 6.82 1.38
N GLU A 230 -6.08 8.05 0.89
CA GLU A 230 -6.49 9.24 1.64
C GLU A 230 -6.98 10.37 0.74
N ASN A 231 -7.40 11.48 1.37
CA ASN A 231 -7.90 12.71 0.75
C ASN A 231 -9.20 12.55 -0.07
N GLN A 232 -9.20 11.76 -1.14
CA GLN A 232 -10.38 11.41 -1.93
C GLN A 232 -10.67 9.90 -1.91
N HIS A 233 -11.95 9.54 -1.98
CA HIS A 233 -12.38 8.15 -2.17
C HIS A 233 -12.03 7.67 -3.58
N GLY A 234 -11.98 6.35 -3.79
CA GLY A 234 -11.88 5.75 -5.12
C GLY A 234 -10.50 5.23 -5.50
N SER A 235 -9.49 5.42 -4.65
CA SER A 235 -8.17 4.80 -4.86
C SER A 235 -8.30 3.28 -5.01
N LYS A 236 -7.55 2.72 -5.98
CA LYS A 236 -7.63 1.30 -6.34
C LYS A 236 -6.21 0.73 -6.43
N TRP A 237 -5.98 -0.42 -5.80
CA TRP A 237 -4.72 -1.16 -5.93
C TRP A 237 -4.96 -2.48 -6.64
N ILE A 238 -4.28 -2.70 -7.76
CA ILE A 238 -4.38 -3.89 -8.61
C ILE A 238 -3.09 -4.72 -8.49
N ILE A 239 -3.26 -6.00 -8.16
CA ILE A 239 -2.21 -6.99 -7.98
C ILE A 239 -2.30 -7.96 -9.16
N THR A 240 -1.33 -7.90 -10.08
CA THR A 240 -1.54 -8.44 -11.44
C THR A 240 -0.80 -9.74 -11.76
N THR A 241 0.53 -9.77 -11.54
CA THR A 241 1.41 -10.71 -12.26
C THR A 241 1.87 -11.90 -11.41
N THR A 242 2.28 -11.65 -10.18
CA THR A 242 2.66 -12.72 -9.24
C THR A 242 1.91 -12.54 -7.94
N ASP A 243 1.87 -13.61 -7.14
CA ASP A 243 1.46 -13.48 -5.75
C ASP A 243 2.41 -12.50 -5.03
N GLN A 244 1.84 -11.65 -4.18
CA GLN A 244 2.56 -10.60 -3.45
C GLN A 244 2.39 -10.77 -1.95
N ASN A 245 3.45 -10.47 -1.20
CA ASN A 245 3.42 -10.35 0.25
C ASN A 245 3.80 -8.94 0.66
N PHE A 246 2.84 -8.19 1.20
CA PHE A 246 3.04 -6.86 1.71
C PHE A 246 3.22 -6.89 3.22
N ILE A 247 4.45 -6.63 3.66
CA ILE A 247 4.84 -6.62 5.06
C ILE A 247 4.62 -5.24 5.73
N GLY A 248 4.29 -4.20 4.95
CA GLY A 248 3.95 -2.86 5.43
C GLY A 248 2.52 -2.72 5.96
N GLY A 249 2.09 -1.46 6.12
CA GLY A 249 0.71 -1.10 6.52
C GLY A 249 -0.14 -0.61 5.35
N LEU A 250 -1.30 -1.23 5.12
CA LEU A 250 -2.34 -0.71 4.22
C LEU A 250 -3.32 0.15 5.02
N TYR A 251 -3.30 1.46 4.82
CA TYR A 251 -4.13 2.42 5.54
C TYR A 251 -5.21 3.00 4.67
N LEU A 252 -6.45 2.93 5.14
CA LEU A 252 -7.56 3.63 4.55
C LEU A 252 -7.93 4.78 5.49
N LEU A 253 -7.72 6.00 5.01
CA LEU A 253 -8.36 7.23 5.48
C LEU A 253 -9.55 7.61 4.57
N LYS A 254 -9.61 7.00 3.39
CA LYS A 254 -10.74 7.04 2.45
C LYS A 254 -11.01 5.65 1.92
N SER A 255 -12.27 5.39 1.55
CA SER A 255 -12.69 4.12 0.96
C SER A 255 -11.95 3.87 -0.35
N GLY A 256 -11.64 2.61 -0.61
CA GLY A 256 -10.91 2.20 -1.80
C GLY A 256 -11.11 0.73 -2.15
N THR A 257 -10.39 0.29 -3.17
CA THR A 257 -10.52 -1.05 -3.74
C THR A 257 -9.17 -1.75 -3.78
N VAL A 258 -9.16 -3.03 -3.44
CA VAL A 258 -8.05 -3.96 -3.71
C VAL A 258 -8.56 -5.00 -4.70
N GLU A 259 -7.98 -4.99 -5.90
CA GLU A 259 -8.26 -5.95 -6.97
C GLU A 259 -7.10 -6.94 -7.08
N THR A 260 -7.39 -8.21 -6.84
CA THR A 260 -6.39 -9.28 -6.88
C THR A 260 -6.63 -10.14 -8.11
N ILE A 261 -5.83 -9.97 -9.16
CA ILE A 261 -5.76 -10.93 -10.27
C ILE A 261 -4.96 -12.16 -9.84
N THR A 262 -3.87 -11.91 -9.10
CA THR A 262 -3.08 -12.89 -8.32
C THR A 262 -3.22 -12.60 -6.83
N ASN A 263 -2.71 -13.48 -5.96
CA ASN A 263 -2.94 -13.35 -4.52
C ASN A 263 -2.15 -12.20 -3.89
N LEU A 264 -2.73 -11.55 -2.89
CA LEU A 264 -2.06 -10.60 -2.02
C LEU A 264 -2.14 -11.10 -0.57
N THR A 265 -0.99 -11.24 0.07
CA THR A 265 -0.89 -11.43 1.53
C THR A 265 -0.51 -10.12 2.19
N ILE A 266 -1.29 -9.67 3.18
CA ILE A 266 -0.97 -8.55 4.06
C ILE A 266 -0.52 -9.14 5.40
N SER A 267 0.78 -9.05 5.69
CA SER A 267 1.40 -9.71 6.86
C SER A 267 2.03 -8.73 7.86
N GLY A 268 1.89 -7.42 7.63
CA GLY A 268 2.50 -6.41 8.49
C GLY A 268 1.99 -6.45 9.94
N ARG A 269 2.82 -5.96 10.86
CA ARG A 269 2.53 -5.93 12.30
C ARG A 269 2.54 -4.51 12.81
N ILE A 270 1.64 -4.22 13.75
CA ILE A 270 1.63 -2.95 14.47
C ILE A 270 2.89 -2.92 15.34
N THR A 271 3.69 -1.90 15.14
CA THR A 271 4.93 -1.68 15.87
C THR A 271 4.93 -0.27 16.43
N ARG A 272 5.45 -0.13 17.64
CA ARG A 272 5.62 1.16 18.32
C ARG A 272 7.11 1.43 18.50
N TRP A 273 7.52 2.66 18.24
CA TRP A 273 8.86 3.17 18.51
C TRP A 273 8.76 4.11 19.69
N ASP A 274 9.60 3.84 20.68
CA ASP A 274 9.81 4.76 21.77
C ASP A 274 10.81 5.82 21.29
N SER A 275 10.30 6.99 20.92
CA SER A 275 11.06 8.04 20.23
C SER A 275 12.00 8.84 21.13
N GLY A 276 12.23 8.40 22.38
CA GLY A 276 13.26 8.96 23.26
C GLY A 276 13.11 10.47 23.54
N GLY A 277 11.87 10.99 23.57
CA GLY A 277 11.58 12.40 23.86
C GLY A 277 10.57 13.06 22.90
N PHE A 278 10.29 12.47 21.74
CA PHE A 278 9.19 12.88 20.86
C PHE A 278 7.94 12.01 21.08
N ASP A 279 6.78 12.44 20.55
CA ASP A 279 5.57 11.63 20.56
C ASP A 279 5.84 10.23 19.98
N PRO A 280 5.47 9.15 20.68
CA PRO A 280 5.73 7.78 20.24
C PRO A 280 5.15 7.58 18.85
N TYR A 281 5.98 7.07 17.95
CA TYR A 281 5.55 6.76 16.60
C TYR A 281 4.99 5.33 16.56
N THR A 282 3.86 5.15 15.89
CA THR A 282 3.25 3.84 15.64
C THR A 282 3.19 3.61 14.14
N ASN A 283 3.81 2.52 13.69
CA ASN A 283 3.50 1.91 12.40
C ASN A 283 2.32 0.98 12.64
N TRP A 284 1.20 1.27 11.99
CA TRP A 284 0.00 0.46 11.99
C TRP A 284 0.07 -0.70 10.99
N GLY A 285 1.20 -1.41 10.92
CA GLY A 285 1.42 -2.48 9.94
C GLY A 285 0.26 -3.48 9.87
N GLY A 286 0.08 -4.10 8.70
CA GLY A 286 -1.10 -4.93 8.43
C GLY A 286 -2.17 -4.14 7.69
N ILE A 287 -3.43 -4.25 8.09
CA ILE A 287 -4.54 -3.52 7.47
C ILE A 287 -5.26 -2.62 8.47
N SER A 288 -5.54 -1.39 8.08
CA SER A 288 -6.15 -0.38 8.95
C SER A 288 -7.17 0.48 8.22
N LEU A 289 -8.43 0.50 8.69
CA LEU A 289 -9.46 1.47 8.29
C LEU A 289 -9.61 2.47 9.45
N GLN A 290 -8.98 3.64 9.34
CA GLN A 290 -8.75 4.52 10.50
C GLN A 290 -9.85 5.55 10.73
N ASP A 291 -10.63 5.90 9.70
CA ASP A 291 -11.81 6.77 9.85
C ASP A 291 -13.10 5.95 9.93
N SER A 292 -14.15 6.56 10.49
CA SER A 292 -15.46 5.93 10.56
C SER A 292 -16.10 5.76 9.18
N MET A 293 -16.92 4.72 9.00
CA MET A 293 -17.71 4.48 7.78
C MET A 293 -16.87 4.26 6.51
N LEU A 294 -15.62 3.84 6.67
CA LEU A 294 -14.79 3.47 5.53
C LEU A 294 -15.18 2.10 4.97
N THR A 295 -15.02 1.96 3.66
CA THR A 295 -15.27 0.71 2.95
C THR A 295 -14.02 0.29 2.18
N LEU A 296 -13.60 -0.96 2.37
CA LEU A 296 -12.66 -1.63 1.47
C LEU A 296 -13.43 -2.61 0.59
N ILE A 297 -13.30 -2.46 -0.72
CA ILE A 297 -13.84 -3.41 -1.69
C ILE A 297 -12.73 -4.38 -2.09
N LYS A 298 -12.99 -5.67 -1.96
CA LYS A 298 -12.16 -6.75 -2.49
C LYS A 298 -12.81 -7.31 -3.75
N THR A 299 -12.09 -7.24 -4.87
CA THR A 299 -12.51 -7.78 -6.18
C THR A 299 -11.37 -8.53 -6.88
N GLY A 300 -11.62 -9.07 -8.07
CA GLY A 300 -10.73 -9.98 -8.80
C GLY A 300 -10.68 -11.40 -8.22
N GLN A 301 -10.41 -12.37 -9.08
CA GLN A 301 -10.43 -13.81 -8.79
C GLN A 301 -9.46 -14.29 -7.70
N GLY A 302 -8.35 -13.57 -7.47
CA GLY A 302 -7.32 -13.91 -6.50
C GLY A 302 -7.78 -13.74 -5.05
N LYS A 303 -6.88 -14.13 -4.14
CA LYS A 303 -7.10 -14.04 -2.69
C LYS A 303 -6.52 -12.75 -2.10
N LEU A 304 -7.25 -12.14 -1.17
CA LEU A 304 -6.69 -11.22 -0.19
C LEU A 304 -6.54 -11.98 1.14
N ILE A 305 -5.31 -12.24 1.54
CA ILE A 305 -4.95 -13.04 2.70
C ILE A 305 -4.42 -12.09 3.78
N ILE A 306 -5.01 -12.13 4.97
CA ILE A 306 -4.57 -11.29 6.09
C ILE A 306 -4.00 -12.19 7.18
N THR A 307 -2.67 -12.09 7.35
CA THR A 307 -1.89 -12.79 8.39
C THR A 307 -1.30 -11.80 9.40
N GLY A 308 -1.30 -10.52 9.05
CA GLY A 308 -0.83 -9.40 9.87
C GLY A 308 -1.84 -8.93 10.89
N ASP A 309 -1.53 -7.79 11.50
CA ASP A 309 -2.43 -7.12 12.43
C ASP A 309 -3.55 -6.37 11.67
N GLN A 310 -4.65 -6.13 12.36
CA GLN A 310 -5.86 -5.54 11.77
C GLN A 310 -6.43 -4.47 12.70
N LEU A 311 -6.97 -3.40 12.11
CA LEU A 311 -7.57 -2.30 12.85
C LEU A 311 -8.72 -1.67 12.08
N TYR A 312 -9.87 -1.48 12.75
CA TYR A 312 -11.09 -1.00 12.12
C TYR A 312 -11.79 0.02 13.01
N ALA A 313 -11.93 1.25 12.53
CA ALA A 313 -12.72 2.28 13.17
C ALA A 313 -14.24 1.98 13.07
N PRO A 314 -15.09 2.65 13.88
CA PRO A 314 -16.54 2.45 13.88
C PRO A 314 -17.18 2.43 12.49
N LYS A 315 -18.05 1.45 12.25
CA LYS A 315 -18.80 1.27 10.99
C LYS A 315 -17.92 0.99 9.75
N SER A 316 -16.69 0.52 9.95
CA SER A 316 -15.86 0.04 8.85
C SER A 316 -16.50 -1.17 8.17
N THR A 317 -16.36 -1.28 6.85
CA THR A 317 -16.92 -2.38 6.05
C THR A 317 -15.89 -2.97 5.10
N ILE A 318 -15.85 -4.30 4.99
CA ILE A 318 -15.22 -4.99 3.87
C ILE A 318 -16.30 -5.62 3.00
N ILE A 319 -16.30 -5.31 1.70
CA ILE A 319 -17.19 -5.91 0.70
C ILE A 319 -16.36 -6.86 -0.17
N ILE A 320 -16.81 -8.11 -0.27
CA ILE A 320 -16.17 -9.15 -1.08
C ILE A 320 -17.02 -9.38 -2.33
N GLU A 321 -16.62 -8.75 -3.42
CA GLU A 321 -17.31 -8.84 -4.71
C GLU A 321 -16.85 -10.02 -5.55
N GLU A 322 -15.57 -10.36 -5.50
CA GLU A 322 -15.00 -11.46 -6.27
C GLU A 322 -13.79 -12.06 -5.54
N GLY A 323 -13.49 -13.32 -5.85
CA GLY A 323 -12.37 -14.06 -5.28
C GLY A 323 -12.62 -14.42 -3.82
N GLU A 324 -11.60 -14.27 -2.98
CA GLU A 324 -11.63 -14.74 -1.60
C GLU A 324 -10.93 -13.75 -0.65
N LEU A 325 -11.51 -13.53 0.52
CA LEU A 325 -10.85 -12.94 1.70
C LEU A 325 -10.51 -14.08 2.66
N VAL A 326 -9.25 -14.18 3.09
CA VAL A 326 -8.77 -15.20 4.02
C VAL A 326 -8.24 -14.55 5.29
N TRP A 327 -8.77 -14.96 6.44
CA TRP A 327 -8.28 -14.52 7.75
C TRP A 327 -7.48 -15.60 8.46
N HIS A 328 -6.20 -15.29 8.72
CA HIS A 328 -5.35 -16.04 9.64
C HIS A 328 -5.21 -15.35 11.00
N THR A 329 -5.65 -14.11 11.13
CA THR A 329 -5.69 -13.35 12.38
C THR A 329 -7.10 -12.90 12.70
N ASP A 330 -7.38 -12.71 13.99
CA ASP A 330 -8.67 -12.17 14.44
C ASP A 330 -8.79 -10.69 14.04
N PRO A 331 -9.86 -10.28 13.31
CA PRO A 331 -10.12 -8.87 13.02
C PRO A 331 -10.25 -7.99 14.27
N PHE A 332 -10.55 -8.58 15.43
CA PHE A 332 -10.56 -7.89 16.72
C PHE A 332 -9.53 -8.50 17.65
N ARG A 333 -8.66 -7.66 18.20
CA ARG A 333 -7.69 -8.07 19.20
C ARG A 333 -7.85 -7.21 20.44
N GLU A 334 -8.21 -7.88 21.54
CA GLU A 334 -8.19 -7.30 22.87
C GLU A 334 -6.72 -6.94 23.18
N ASN A 335 -6.46 -5.72 23.63
CA ASN A 335 -5.13 -5.26 24.05
C ASN A 335 -4.12 -4.90 22.95
N ILE A 336 -4.54 -4.64 21.70
CA ILE A 336 -3.79 -3.66 20.91
C ILE A 336 -4.11 -2.33 21.62
N GLY A 337 -3.23 -1.89 22.53
CA GLY A 337 -3.54 -0.87 23.55
C GLY A 337 -4.16 0.40 22.95
N SER A 338 -4.83 1.22 23.76
CA SER A 338 -5.21 2.56 23.35
C SER A 338 -3.95 3.35 22.97
N PHE A 339 -3.58 3.36 21.68
CA PHE A 339 -2.38 4.06 21.20
C PHE A 339 -2.63 5.56 21.30
N GLY A 340 -2.24 6.14 22.45
CA GLY A 340 -2.25 7.56 22.72
C GLY A 340 -3.64 8.17 22.87
N GLU A 341 -3.94 8.67 24.07
CA GLU A 341 -5.21 9.36 24.42
C GLU A 341 -5.55 10.57 23.53
N LYS A 342 -4.62 11.06 22.70
CA LYS A 342 -4.88 12.13 21.73
C LYS A 342 -5.62 11.63 20.48
N SER A 343 -5.57 10.34 20.14
CA SER A 343 -6.38 9.74 19.06
C SER A 343 -7.56 8.95 19.66
N LYS A 344 -8.55 9.67 20.20
CA LYS A 344 -9.69 9.09 20.96
C LYS A 344 -10.61 8.15 20.15
N THR A 345 -10.33 7.88 18.88
CA THR A 345 -11.31 7.33 17.93
C THR A 345 -11.02 5.91 17.45
N ILE A 346 -9.80 5.40 17.59
CA ILE A 346 -9.50 4.05 17.10
C ILE A 346 -9.67 3.04 18.24
N ARG A 347 -10.91 2.60 18.44
CA ARG A 347 -11.28 1.50 19.34
C ARG A 347 -11.26 0.18 18.58
N ASN A 348 -10.85 -0.88 19.26
CA ASN A 348 -10.49 -2.16 18.67
C ASN A 348 -11.64 -2.82 17.90
N GLY A 349 -11.28 -3.56 16.83
CA GLY A 349 -12.03 -4.20 15.73
C GLY A 349 -13.45 -4.80 15.84
N ARG A 350 -14.23 -4.68 16.93
CA ARG A 350 -15.68 -5.07 16.92
C ARG A 350 -16.55 -4.14 16.07
N HIS A 351 -15.93 -3.33 15.23
CA HIS A 351 -16.56 -2.34 14.37
C HIS A 351 -16.65 -2.77 12.91
N LEU A 352 -16.02 -3.88 12.54
CA LEU A 352 -15.99 -4.36 11.17
C LEU A 352 -17.31 -5.03 10.80
N SER A 353 -17.96 -4.56 9.73
CA SER A 353 -18.97 -5.33 9.01
C SER A 353 -18.36 -5.99 7.78
N VAL A 354 -18.82 -7.18 7.43
CA VAL A 354 -18.44 -7.87 6.19
C VAL A 354 -19.68 -8.15 5.37
N GLU A 355 -19.62 -7.81 4.08
CA GLU A 355 -20.64 -8.18 3.09
C GLU A 355 -20.00 -9.06 2.01
N ILE A 356 -20.55 -10.26 1.81
CA ILE A 356 -20.13 -11.16 0.73
C ILE A 356 -21.20 -11.11 -0.36
N THR A 357 -20.89 -10.46 -1.50
CA THR A 357 -21.87 -10.30 -2.59
C THR A 357 -21.81 -11.43 -3.60
N LYS A 358 -20.61 -11.80 -4.08
CA LYS A 358 -20.40 -12.99 -4.94
C LYS A 358 -19.12 -13.78 -4.63
N GLY A 359 -18.24 -13.27 -3.76
CA GLY A 359 -16.98 -13.93 -3.42
C GLY A 359 -17.08 -14.91 -2.25
N LYS A 360 -15.94 -15.12 -1.59
CA LYS A 360 -15.79 -16.04 -0.47
C LYS A 360 -15.11 -15.39 0.73
N LEU A 361 -15.55 -15.73 1.94
CA LEU A 361 -14.82 -15.46 3.18
C LEU A 361 -14.32 -16.79 3.73
N THR A 362 -13.03 -16.88 4.05
CA THR A 362 -12.42 -18.05 4.69
C THR A 362 -11.81 -17.68 6.03
N VAL A 363 -12.29 -18.32 7.09
CA VAL A 363 -11.83 -18.11 8.47
C VAL A 363 -10.94 -19.27 8.90
N LEU A 364 -9.65 -18.99 9.09
CA LEU A 364 -8.62 -19.94 9.52
C LEU A 364 -8.05 -19.64 10.92
N CYS A 365 -8.30 -18.45 11.46
CA CYS A 365 -7.95 -18.12 12.85
C CYS A 365 -8.89 -18.81 13.84
N LYS A 366 -8.39 -19.18 15.02
CA LYS A 366 -9.19 -19.79 16.10
C LYS A 366 -10.43 -18.97 16.45
N GLN A 367 -10.32 -17.66 16.39
CA GLN A 367 -11.42 -16.73 16.62
C GLN A 367 -11.36 -15.61 15.58
N ALA A 368 -12.52 -15.32 14.99
CA ALA A 368 -12.77 -14.12 14.20
C ALA A 368 -13.96 -13.37 14.83
N ARG A 369 -13.71 -12.15 15.31
CA ARG A 369 -14.70 -11.29 15.96
C ARG A 369 -14.97 -10.07 15.08
N ILE A 370 -16.23 -9.92 14.67
CA ILE A 370 -16.71 -8.82 13.83
C ILE A 370 -18.02 -8.23 14.39
N MET A 371 -18.50 -7.14 13.80
CA MET A 371 -19.80 -6.55 14.12
C MET A 371 -20.92 -7.31 13.41
N ASN A 372 -20.89 -7.32 12.08
CA ASN A 372 -21.95 -7.92 11.26
C ASN A 372 -21.36 -8.74 10.12
N LEU A 373 -22.02 -9.84 9.77
CA LEU A 373 -21.80 -10.56 8.52
C LEU A 373 -23.10 -10.60 7.71
N LYS A 374 -23.03 -10.15 6.46
CA LYS A 374 -24.13 -10.21 5.50
C LYS A 374 -23.73 -11.03 4.29
N MET A 375 -24.45 -12.12 4.06
CA MET A 375 -24.23 -13.00 2.92
C MET A 375 -25.33 -12.79 1.88
N LYS A 376 -24.95 -12.72 0.60
CA LYS A 376 -25.88 -12.73 -0.54
C LYS A 376 -26.00 -14.14 -1.10
N LYS A 377 -26.94 -14.33 -2.03
CA LYS A 377 -27.05 -15.56 -2.82
C LYS A 377 -25.69 -15.91 -3.45
N GLU A 378 -25.37 -17.19 -3.58
CA GLU A 378 -24.13 -17.70 -4.22
C GLU A 378 -22.81 -17.40 -3.48
N SER A 379 -22.82 -16.54 -2.46
CA SER A 379 -21.65 -16.31 -1.61
C SER A 379 -21.26 -17.56 -0.81
N VAL A 380 -19.98 -17.66 -0.44
CA VAL A 380 -19.47 -18.77 0.37
C VAL A 380 -18.79 -18.28 1.64
N LEU A 381 -19.19 -18.84 2.78
CA LEU A 381 -18.47 -18.77 4.04
C LEU A 381 -17.78 -20.11 4.30
N ASN A 382 -16.45 -20.12 4.22
CA ASN A 382 -15.61 -21.23 4.63
C ASN A 382 -15.15 -21.01 6.08
N ILE A 383 -15.31 -22.01 6.94
CA ILE A 383 -14.84 -21.95 8.32
C ILE A 383 -14.11 -23.23 8.70
N ASN A 384 -12.93 -23.10 9.29
CA ASN A 384 -12.23 -24.22 9.92
C ASN A 384 -13.06 -24.73 11.09
N THR A 385 -13.11 -26.04 11.31
CA THR A 385 -13.87 -26.61 12.44
C THR A 385 -13.30 -26.27 13.81
N THR A 386 -12.08 -25.74 13.85
CA THR A 386 -11.44 -25.20 15.07
C THR A 386 -11.62 -23.68 15.21
N SER A 387 -12.29 -23.03 14.25
CA SER A 387 -12.55 -21.59 14.23
C SER A 387 -13.95 -21.26 14.73
N VAL A 388 -14.06 -20.13 15.42
CA VAL A 388 -15.34 -19.51 15.77
C VAL A 388 -15.44 -18.14 15.11
N LEU A 389 -16.49 -17.94 14.31
CA LEU A 389 -16.87 -16.62 13.81
C LEU A 389 -17.98 -16.03 14.69
N SER A 390 -17.75 -14.83 15.22
CA SER A 390 -18.63 -14.21 16.20
C SER A 390 -18.92 -12.75 15.92
N GLY A 391 -20.07 -12.27 16.37
CA GLY A 391 -20.49 -10.88 16.22
C GLY A 391 -21.88 -10.55 16.74
N ASP A 392 -22.44 -9.44 16.28
CA ASP A 392 -23.79 -9.01 16.65
C ASP A 392 -24.83 -9.64 15.72
N THR A 393 -24.74 -9.38 14.41
CA THR A 393 -25.74 -9.87 13.44
C THR A 393 -25.12 -10.72 12.34
N LEU A 394 -25.70 -11.87 12.07
CA LEU A 394 -25.45 -12.70 10.89
C LEU A 394 -26.72 -12.77 10.04
N MET A 395 -26.64 -12.29 8.79
CA MET A 395 -27.66 -12.53 7.78
C MET A 395 -27.22 -13.67 6.87
N CYS A 396 -27.78 -14.86 7.11
CA CYS A 396 -27.49 -16.09 6.38
C CYS A 396 -28.14 -16.09 4.99
N ASN A 397 -27.33 -16.44 4.00
CA ASN A 397 -27.71 -16.80 2.63
C ASN A 397 -26.56 -17.62 2.03
N GLY A 398 -26.62 -18.03 0.76
CA GLY A 398 -25.51 -18.69 0.07
C GLY A 398 -25.09 -20.01 0.73
N THR A 399 -23.78 -20.28 0.77
CA THR A 399 -23.22 -21.55 1.23
C THR A 399 -22.37 -21.38 2.49
N LEU A 400 -22.67 -22.16 3.54
CA LEU A 400 -21.72 -22.44 4.63
C LEU A 400 -20.92 -23.69 4.26
N ALA A 401 -19.60 -23.64 4.36
CA ALA A 401 -18.71 -24.76 4.09
C ALA A 401 -17.70 -24.98 5.22
N MET A 402 -17.62 -26.21 5.73
CA MET A 402 -16.54 -26.62 6.63
C MET A 402 -15.34 -27.10 5.82
N ILE A 403 -14.16 -26.59 6.13
CA ILE A 403 -12.93 -26.92 5.40
C ILE A 403 -12.14 -28.09 6.02
N SER A 404 -12.58 -28.61 7.17
CA SER A 404 -11.94 -29.70 7.91
C SER A 404 -12.98 -30.60 8.59
N ILE A 405 -12.57 -31.80 9.02
CA ILE A 405 -13.38 -32.69 9.87
C ILE A 405 -13.05 -32.34 11.33
N PRO A 406 -14.04 -32.11 12.21
CA PRO A 406 -13.74 -31.88 13.61
C PRO A 406 -13.38 -33.19 14.31
N GLU A 407 -12.41 -33.12 15.21
CA GLU A 407 -12.05 -34.23 16.10
C GLU A 407 -13.09 -34.46 17.20
N THR A 408 -13.84 -33.42 17.55
CA THR A 408 -14.83 -33.44 18.65
C THR A 408 -16.19 -32.93 18.19
N SER A 409 -17.24 -33.25 18.95
CA SER A 409 -18.61 -32.80 18.72
C SER A 409 -19.34 -32.71 20.07
N PRO A 410 -20.18 -31.69 20.32
CA PRO A 410 -20.61 -30.62 19.41
C PRO A 410 -19.51 -29.60 19.08
N ILE A 411 -19.64 -28.90 17.95
CA ILE A 411 -18.78 -27.76 17.59
C ILE A 411 -19.62 -26.50 17.42
N GLN A 412 -19.12 -25.39 17.95
CA GLN A 412 -19.70 -24.06 17.75
C GLN A 412 -18.90 -23.34 16.69
N LEU A 413 -19.51 -23.11 15.53
CA LEU A 413 -18.89 -22.40 14.41
C LEU A 413 -19.26 -20.92 14.40
N LEU A 414 -20.48 -20.62 14.81
CA LEU A 414 -21.07 -19.29 14.75
C LEU A 414 -21.46 -18.86 16.17
N GLN A 415 -21.15 -17.62 16.53
CA GLN A 415 -21.56 -17.05 17.81
C GLN A 415 -22.03 -15.60 17.59
N PHE A 416 -23.28 -15.47 17.15
CA PHE A 416 -23.92 -14.18 16.87
C PHE A 416 -25.09 -13.95 17.83
N LYS A 417 -25.31 -12.69 18.25
CA LYS A 417 -26.48 -12.32 19.06
C LYS A 417 -27.79 -12.49 18.28
N THR A 418 -27.73 -12.30 16.97
CA THR A 418 -28.89 -12.40 16.09
C THR A 418 -28.47 -13.09 14.79
N ILE A 419 -29.15 -14.19 14.47
CA ILE A 419 -29.00 -14.93 13.22
C ILE A 419 -30.32 -14.82 12.46
N LEU A 420 -30.27 -14.30 11.23
CA LEU A 420 -31.43 -14.09 10.37
C LEU A 420 -31.28 -14.89 9.09
N GLY A 421 -32.39 -15.44 8.58
CA GLY A 421 -32.40 -16.20 7.33
C GLY A 421 -31.89 -17.64 7.49
N ARG A 422 -31.46 -18.24 6.37
CA ARG A 422 -30.92 -19.61 6.32
C ARG A 422 -29.88 -19.73 5.20
N PHE A 423 -28.91 -20.64 5.36
CA PHE A 423 -28.01 -20.99 4.27
C PHE A 423 -28.79 -21.74 3.18
N GLU A 424 -28.51 -21.46 1.91
CA GLU A 424 -29.03 -22.23 0.77
C GLU A 424 -28.41 -23.63 0.73
N ASN A 425 -27.12 -23.71 1.10
CA ASN A 425 -26.37 -24.96 1.15
C ASN A 425 -25.48 -25.01 2.40
N ILE A 426 -25.36 -26.19 2.98
CA ILE A 426 -24.38 -26.48 4.03
C ILE A 426 -23.51 -27.62 3.53
N ARG A 427 -22.23 -27.32 3.24
CA ARG A 427 -21.24 -28.29 2.79
C ARG A 427 -20.42 -28.74 3.98
N MET A 428 -20.61 -29.99 4.36
CA MET A 428 -19.90 -30.61 5.47
C MET A 428 -19.10 -31.79 4.95
N ALA A 429 -17.94 -32.04 5.57
CA ALA A 429 -17.22 -33.28 5.31
C ALA A 429 -18.09 -34.49 5.67
N ALA A 430 -17.90 -35.60 4.95
CA ALA A 430 -18.66 -36.81 5.21
C ALA A 430 -18.42 -37.28 6.66
N PRO A 431 -19.47 -37.48 7.46
CA PRO A 431 -19.32 -38.00 8.81
C PRO A 431 -18.81 -39.45 8.75
N GLU A 432 -18.17 -39.90 9.83
CA GLU A 432 -17.78 -41.32 9.96
C GLU A 432 -19.00 -42.24 9.79
N LYS A 433 -18.76 -43.49 9.36
CA LYS A 433 -19.81 -44.49 9.16
C LYS A 433 -20.70 -44.61 10.40
N GLY A 434 -22.02 -44.48 10.21
CA GLY A 434 -23.01 -44.57 11.28
C GLY A 434 -23.32 -43.25 12.01
N LYS A 435 -22.68 -42.14 11.62
CA LYS A 435 -23.00 -40.80 12.11
C LYS A 435 -23.69 -39.97 11.01
N GLN A 436 -24.43 -38.95 11.43
CA GLN A 436 -24.92 -37.87 10.56
C GLN A 436 -24.79 -36.53 11.27
N TRP A 437 -24.74 -35.46 10.49
CA TRP A 437 -24.72 -34.09 11.01
C TRP A 437 -26.12 -33.66 11.44
N ASP A 438 -26.23 -33.18 12.66
CA ASP A 438 -27.39 -32.46 13.18
C ASP A 438 -27.11 -30.95 13.14
N THR A 439 -27.92 -30.24 12.35
CA THR A 439 -27.83 -28.79 12.16
C THR A 439 -29.00 -28.05 12.81
N SER A 440 -29.82 -28.72 13.65
CA SER A 440 -31.01 -28.12 14.27
C SER A 440 -30.69 -26.88 15.12
N ARG A 441 -29.50 -26.85 15.73
CA ARG A 441 -29.01 -25.75 16.58
C ARG A 441 -28.13 -24.73 15.85
N LEU A 442 -27.92 -24.87 14.55
CA LEU A 442 -27.05 -23.96 13.78
C LEU A 442 -27.61 -22.53 13.75
N TYR A 443 -28.93 -22.38 13.69
CA TYR A 443 -29.58 -21.07 13.53
C TYR A 443 -30.00 -20.42 14.85
N SER A 444 -30.01 -21.16 15.96
CA SER A 444 -30.27 -20.62 17.30
C SER A 444 -28.98 -20.36 18.07
N ASP A 445 -28.05 -21.33 18.04
CA ASP A 445 -26.86 -21.35 18.90
C ASP A 445 -25.55 -21.38 18.10
N GLY A 446 -25.62 -21.55 16.77
CA GLY A 446 -24.46 -21.72 15.91
C GLY A 446 -23.73 -23.05 16.08
N ILE A 447 -24.42 -24.05 16.62
CA ILE A 447 -23.87 -25.36 16.97
C ILE A 447 -24.27 -26.40 15.93
N ILE A 448 -23.33 -27.27 15.57
CA ILE A 448 -23.59 -28.52 14.85
C ILE A 448 -22.99 -29.70 15.64
N GLN A 449 -23.58 -30.87 15.50
CA GLN A 449 -23.14 -32.05 16.24
C GLN A 449 -23.35 -33.34 15.45
N TYR A 450 -22.64 -34.40 15.83
CA TYR A 450 -22.94 -35.75 15.38
C TYR A 450 -24.14 -36.31 16.13
N ILE A 451 -25.03 -36.96 15.38
CA ILE A 451 -26.01 -37.88 15.93
C ILE A 451 -25.81 -39.26 15.31
N LYS A 452 -26.07 -40.31 16.09
CA LYS A 452 -26.06 -41.69 15.60
C LYS A 452 -27.24 -41.88 14.66
N LYS A 453 -27.01 -42.53 13.52
CA LYS A 453 -28.08 -42.92 12.59
C LYS A 453 -28.96 -44.01 13.18
#